data_AF-A0A5E4ICS0-F1
#
_entry.id   AF-A0A5E4ICS0-F1
#
_cell.length_a   1.000
_cell.length_b   1.000
_cell.length_c   1.000
_cell.angle_alpha   90.00
_cell.angle_beta   90.00
_cell.angle_gamma   90.00
#
_symmetry.space_group_name_H-M   'P 1'
#
loop_
_entity.id
_entity.type
_entity.pdbx_description
1 polymer ?
#
loop_
_entity_poly.entity_id
_entity_poly.type
_entity_poly.pdbx_seq_one_letter_code
_entity_poly.pdbx_strand_id
1 'polypeptide(L)' 'MVPEFEKAAFEGDKGKLLGPVKTQFGYHLIKVLDKK' A
#
# COMPACT_ATOMS: atom_id res chain seq x y z
N MET A 1 -12.27 -0.61 0.73
CA MET A 1 -10.83 -0.31 0.77
C MET A 1 -10.49 0.41 -0.54
N VAL A 2 -9.56 1.37 -0.56
CA VAL A 2 -9.23 2.05 -1.84
C VAL A 2 -8.54 1.02 -2.75
N PRO A 3 -8.97 0.84 -4.02
CA PRO A 3 -8.41 -0.20 -4.89
C PRO A 3 -6.89 -0.09 -5.03
N GLU A 4 -6.37 1.14 -5.08
CA GLU A 4 -4.94 1.44 -5.15
C GLU A 4 -4.19 1.03 -3.87
N PHE A 5 -4.83 1.21 -2.71
CA PHE A 5 -4.27 0.77 -1.43
C PHE A 5 -4.28 -0.75 -1.30
N GLU A 6 -5.41 -1.38 -1.64
CA GLU A 6 -5.58 -2.83 -1.56
C GLU A 6 -4.56 -3.52 -2.46
N LYS A 7 -4.44 -3.08 -3.72
CA LYS A 7 -3.45 -3.58 -4.66
C LYS A 7 -2.02 -3.46 -4.14
N ALA A 8 -1.64 -2.28 -3.62
CA ALA A 8 -0.32 -2.07 -3.04
C ALA A 8 -0.08 -2.94 -1.78
N ALA A 9 -1.08 -3.09 -0.90
CA ALA A 9 -0.95 -3.92 0.30
C ALA A 9 -0.81 -5.43 -0.03
N PHE A 10 -1.51 -5.91 -1.07
CA PHE A 10 -1.48 -7.33 -1.47
C PHE A 10 -0.29 -7.68 -2.38
N GLU A 11 0.11 -6.81 -3.30
CA GLU A 11 1.32 -7.01 -4.12
C GLU A 11 2.62 -6.74 -3.32
N GLY A 12 2.51 -6.02 -2.21
CA GLY A 12 3.62 -5.70 -1.34
C GLY A 12 4.31 -6.89 -0.69
N ASP A 13 5.65 -6.84 -0.68
CA ASP A 13 6.47 -7.68 0.19
C ASP A 13 6.35 -7.21 1.66
N LYS A 14 6.26 -8.17 2.58
CA LYS A 14 6.30 -7.89 4.01
C LYS A 14 7.59 -7.15 4.37
N GLY A 15 7.46 -6.06 5.10
CA GLY A 15 8.58 -5.22 5.55
C GLY A 15 9.05 -4.17 4.55
N LYS A 16 8.60 -4.21 3.28
CA LYS A 16 8.90 -3.15 2.31
C LYS A 16 7.92 -1.99 2.39
N LEU A 17 8.44 -0.81 2.08
CA LEU A 17 7.69 0.43 1.97
C LEU A 17 7.32 0.63 0.51
N LEU A 18 6.02 0.77 0.24
CA LEU A 18 5.43 0.86 -1.09
C LEU A 18 4.84 2.25 -1.27
N GLY A 19 5.20 2.91 -2.36
CA GLY A 19 4.63 4.19 -2.74
C GLY A 19 5.63 5.10 -3.45
N PRO A 20 5.22 6.35 -3.74
CA PRO A 20 3.99 6.99 -3.29
C PRO A 20 2.75 6.57 -4.10
N VAL A 21 1.70 6.10 -3.41
CA VAL A 21 0.40 5.73 -4.00
C VAL A 21 -0.48 6.97 -4.04
N LYS A 22 -0.82 7.44 -5.24
CA LYS A 22 -1.80 8.52 -5.42
C LYS A 22 -3.18 7.93 -5.17
N THR A 23 -4.01 8.64 -4.41
CA THR A 23 -5.44 8.33 -4.24
C THR A 23 -6.21 9.64 -4.32
N GLN A 24 -7.55 9.56 -4.33
CA GLN A 24 -8.41 10.75 -4.27
C GLN A 24 -8.16 11.64 -3.04
N PHE A 25 -7.51 11.11 -2.00
CA PHE A 25 -7.18 11.83 -0.77
C PHE A 25 -5.75 12.39 -0.75
N GLY A 26 -4.95 12.18 -1.80
CA GLY A 26 -3.55 12.61 -1.89
C GLY A 26 -2.56 11.44 -2.01
N TYR A 27 -1.33 11.64 -1.56
CA TYR A 27 -0.27 10.65 -1.66
C TYR A 27 -0.13 9.85 -0.36
N HIS A 28 -0.03 8.52 -0.49
CA HIS A 28 0.05 7.60 0.62
C HIS A 28 1.29 6.71 0.48
N LEU A 29 1.98 6.45 1.59
CA LEU A 29 3.03 5.45 1.69
C LEU A 29 2.49 4.28 2.49
N ILE A 30 2.64 3.08 1.97
CA ILE A 30 2.03 1.86 2.49
C ILE A 30 3.16 0.92 2.90
N LYS A 31 3.18 0.49 4.16
CA LYS A 31 4.16 -0.49 4.66
C LYS A 31 3.42 -1.75 5.07
N VAL A 32 3.76 -2.87 4.45
CA VAL A 32 3.17 -4.16 4.82
C VAL A 32 3.86 -4.65 6.09
N LEU A 33 3.16 -4.56 7.23
CA LEU A 33 3.69 -4.97 8.53
C LEU A 33 3.62 -6.48 8.72
N ASP A 34 2.54 -7.10 8.25
CA ASP A 34 2.30 -8.53 8.36
C ASP A 34 1.51 -9.03 7.15
N LYS A 35 1.79 -10.27 6.73
CA LYS A 35 1.10 -10.97 5.64
C LYS A 35 0.90 -12.39 6.16
N LYS A 36 -0.35 -12.78 6.39
CA LYS A 36 -0.76 -14.07 6.96
C LYS A 36 -1.51 -14.88 5.92
#